data_AF-A0A0S2SJ32-F1
#
_entry.id   AF-A0A0S2SJ32-F1
#
_cell.length_a   1.000
_cell.length_b   1.000
_cell.length_c   1.000
_cell.angle_alpha   90.00
_cell.angle_beta   90.00
_cell.angle_gamma   90.00
#
_symmetry.space_group_name_H-M   'P 1'
#
loop_
_entity.id
_entity.type
_entity.pdbx_description
1 polymer ?
#
loop_
_entity_poly.entity_id
_entity_poly.type
_entity_poly.pdbx_seq_one_letter_code
_entity_poly.pdbx_strand_id
1 'polypeptide(L)'
;MMQLLWLLPLLLQGCASWPPGGEGGMAESRPTAYPRGEAEREAWQTFELRQMAIDDALHRLDALGYQACLPAGKASLMALRRGVLREAHSRLWVDAWRHQGLLASEVEQERSRLVWWQEQTGCGSWSGRKLNEWGAGSPPS
;
A
#
# COMPACT_ATOMS: atom_id res chain seq x y z
N MET A 1 27.07 41.87 -16.19
CA MET A 1 26.62 40.47 -16.38
C MET A 1 25.64 40.12 -15.27
N MET A 2 24.34 40.37 -15.45
CA MET A 2 23.35 40.30 -14.36
C MET A 2 22.00 39.75 -14.83
N GLN A 3 22.02 38.81 -15.78
CA GLN A 3 20.80 38.27 -16.41
C GLN A 3 20.59 36.75 -16.24
N LEU A 4 21.56 36.00 -15.72
CA LEU A 4 21.43 34.53 -15.59
C LEU A 4 20.76 34.03 -14.30
N LEU A 5 20.51 34.90 -13.31
CA LEU A 5 19.96 34.50 -12.00
C LEU A 5 18.43 34.33 -11.98
N TRP A 6 17.71 34.77 -13.03
CA TRP A 6 16.25 34.75 -13.08
C TRP A 6 15.65 33.42 -13.56
N LEU A 7 16.45 32.49 -14.07
CA LEU A 7 15.99 31.19 -14.59
C LEU A 7 16.05 30.06 -13.55
N LEU A 8 16.71 30.27 -12.41
CA LEU A 8 16.79 29.30 -11.32
C LEU A 8 15.44 28.89 -10.70
N PRO A 9 14.47 29.80 -10.45
CA PRO A 9 13.20 29.38 -9.85
C PRO A 9 12.32 28.57 -10.82
N LEU A 10 12.53 28.65 -12.14
CA LEU A 10 11.79 27.87 -13.13
C LEU A 10 12.28 26.41 -13.22
N LEU A 11 13.55 26.16 -12.92
CA LEU A 11 14.12 24.80 -12.90
C LEU A 11 13.78 24.04 -11.60
N LEU A 12 13.38 24.74 -10.53
CA LEU A 12 13.02 24.14 -9.24
C LEU A 12 11.53 23.82 -9.08
N GLN A 13 10.67 24.24 -10.01
CA GLN A 13 9.23 23.92 -9.96
C GLN A 13 8.85 22.57 -10.58
N GLY A 14 9.81 21.82 -11.13
CA GLY A 14 9.54 20.56 -11.85
C GLY A 14 9.41 19.29 -11.01
N CYS A 15 9.74 19.31 -9.71
CA CYS A 15 9.74 18.09 -8.88
C CYS A 15 8.53 17.97 -7.93
N ALA A 16 7.62 18.94 -7.93
CA ALA A 16 6.56 19.04 -6.92
C ALA A 16 5.24 18.33 -7.29
N SER A 17 5.12 17.75 -8.48
CA SER A 17 3.84 17.17 -8.93
C SER A 17 3.92 15.69 -9.29
N TRP A 18 4.93 14.96 -8.81
CA TRP A 18 4.77 13.50 -8.79
C TRP A 18 3.57 13.20 -7.88
N PRO A 19 2.52 12.53 -8.38
CA PRO A 19 1.43 12.11 -7.51
C PRO A 19 2.04 11.29 -6.36
N PRO A 20 1.44 11.32 -5.16
CA PRO A 20 1.87 10.42 -4.09
C PRO A 20 1.95 9.02 -4.70
N GLY A 21 3.12 8.38 -4.58
CA GLY A 21 3.41 7.14 -5.32
C GLY A 21 2.29 6.11 -5.11
N GLY A 22 1.47 5.87 -6.13
CA GLY A 22 0.36 4.92 -6.02
C GLY A 22 -1.00 5.30 -6.60
N GLU A 23 -1.18 6.50 -7.15
CA GLU A 23 -2.40 6.84 -7.89
C GLU A 23 -2.02 7.50 -9.22
N GLY A 24 -2.05 6.73 -10.30
CA GLY A 24 -1.83 7.33 -11.62
C GLY A 24 -1.70 6.38 -12.80
N GLY A 25 -1.66 5.06 -12.58
CA GLY A 25 -1.73 4.10 -13.68
C GLY A 25 -3.17 3.87 -14.10
N MET A 26 -3.52 4.05 -15.38
CA MET A 26 -4.84 3.60 -15.90
C MET A 26 -5.10 2.11 -15.60
N ALA A 27 -4.04 1.31 -15.44
CA ALA A 27 -4.06 -0.09 -15.03
C ALA A 27 -4.46 -0.33 -13.55
N GLU A 28 -4.52 0.72 -12.72
CA GLU A 28 -4.86 0.63 -11.28
C GLU A 28 -6.35 0.89 -11.05
N SER A 29 -6.98 1.72 -11.89
CA SER A 29 -8.36 2.18 -11.72
C SER A 29 -9.43 1.34 -12.44
N ARG A 30 -9.09 0.64 -13.53
CA ARG A 30 -10.04 -0.13 -14.33
C ARG A 30 -9.38 -1.34 -14.99
N PRO A 31 -10.11 -2.47 -15.12
CA PRO A 31 -9.69 -3.55 -16.00
C PRO A 31 -9.46 -3.00 -17.41
N THR A 32 -8.25 -3.16 -17.93
CA THR A 32 -7.92 -2.79 -19.32
C THR A 32 -8.66 -3.66 -20.34
N ALA A 33 -9.24 -4.78 -19.91
CA ALA A 33 -10.14 -5.60 -20.70
C ALA A 33 -11.20 -6.27 -19.81
N TYR A 34 -12.48 -6.18 -20.21
CA TYR A 34 -13.55 -6.96 -19.59
C TYR A 34 -13.38 -8.47 -19.91
N PRO A 35 -13.76 -9.37 -18.98
CA PRO A 35 -13.74 -10.81 -19.22
C PRO A 35 -14.63 -11.18 -20.42
N ARG A 36 -14.10 -11.99 -21.33
CA ARG A 36 -14.74 -12.31 -22.63
C ARG A 36 -15.51 -13.63 -22.61
N GLY A 37 -15.22 -14.52 -21.66
CA GLY A 37 -15.85 -15.85 -21.53
C GLY A 37 -16.44 -16.13 -20.15
N GLU A 38 -17.27 -17.16 -20.04
CA GLU A 38 -17.93 -17.56 -18.79
C GLU A 38 -16.93 -17.99 -17.70
N ALA A 39 -15.98 -18.87 -18.02
CA ALA A 39 -14.93 -19.28 -17.08
C ALA A 39 -14.05 -18.10 -16.62
N GLU A 40 -13.79 -17.12 -17.51
CA GLU A 40 -13.04 -15.91 -17.16
C GLU A 40 -13.85 -15.01 -16.23
N ARG A 41 -15.17 -14.92 -16.42
CA ARG A 41 -16.08 -14.19 -15.51
C ARG A 41 -16.11 -14.82 -14.12
N GLU A 42 -16.19 -16.14 -14.03
CA GLU A 42 -16.19 -16.85 -12.75
C GLU A 42 -14.86 -16.67 -12.00
N ALA A 43 -13.74 -16.78 -12.71
CA ALA A 43 -12.41 -16.51 -12.14
C ALA A 43 -12.31 -15.06 -11.65
N TRP A 44 -12.80 -14.10 -12.44
CA TRP A 44 -12.83 -12.69 -12.08
C TRP A 44 -13.67 -12.42 -10.83
N GLN A 45 -14.89 -12.96 -10.76
CA GLN A 45 -15.78 -12.80 -9.60
C GLN A 45 -15.17 -13.42 -8.34
N THR A 46 -14.59 -14.62 -8.46
CA THR A 46 -13.93 -15.27 -7.32
C THR A 46 -12.75 -14.43 -6.84
N PHE A 47 -11.99 -13.85 -7.77
CA PHE A 47 -10.84 -13.01 -7.45
C PHE A 47 -11.29 -11.73 -6.74
N GLU A 48 -12.31 -11.06 -7.25
CA GLU A 48 -12.89 -9.84 -6.66
C GLU A 48 -13.40 -10.09 -5.25
N LEU A 49 -14.15 -11.17 -5.02
CA LEU A 49 -14.66 -11.51 -3.69
C LEU A 49 -13.54 -11.69 -2.66
N ARG A 50 -12.46 -12.37 -3.04
CA ARG A 50 -11.29 -12.52 -2.16
C ARG A 50 -10.56 -11.21 -1.97
N GLN A 51 -10.44 -10.40 -3.02
CA GLN A 51 -9.78 -9.10 -2.94
C GLN A 51 -10.54 -8.14 -2.02
N MET A 52 -11.88 -8.14 -2.06
CA MET A 52 -12.72 -7.35 -1.15
C MET A 52 -12.49 -7.71 0.32
N ALA A 53 -12.33 -9.00 0.64
CA ALA A 53 -12.04 -9.43 2.01
C ALA A 53 -10.65 -8.96 2.48
N ILE A 54 -9.65 -9.00 1.60
CA ILE A 54 -8.31 -8.48 1.88
C ILE A 54 -8.36 -6.95 2.07
N ASP A 55 -9.10 -6.25 1.22
CA ASP A 55 -9.25 -4.80 1.28
C ASP A 55 -9.96 -4.36 2.58
N ASP A 56 -10.97 -5.11 3.04
CA ASP A 56 -11.60 -4.89 4.35
C ASP A 56 -10.60 -5.10 5.49
N ALA A 57 -9.77 -6.15 5.44
CA ALA A 57 -8.74 -6.40 6.45
C ALA A 57 -7.68 -5.28 6.49
N LEU A 58 -7.24 -4.80 5.32
CA LEU A 58 -6.34 -3.64 5.21
C LEU A 58 -6.98 -2.37 5.80
N HIS A 59 -8.27 -2.14 5.53
CA HIS A 59 -9.00 -1.01 6.08
C HIS A 59 -9.10 -1.08 7.62
N ARG A 60 -9.33 -2.27 8.17
CA ARG A 60 -9.33 -2.49 9.63
C ARG A 60 -7.96 -2.23 10.25
N LEU A 61 -6.87 -2.64 9.61
CA LEU A 61 -5.52 -2.30 10.07
C LEU A 61 -5.31 -0.79 10.13
N ASP A 62 -5.71 -0.08 9.08
CA ASP A 62 -5.62 1.38 9.04
C ASP A 62 -6.43 2.05 10.15
N ALA A 63 -7.65 1.55 10.43
CA ALA A 63 -8.47 2.03 11.53
C ALA A 63 -7.84 1.81 12.92
N LEU A 64 -6.97 0.80 13.06
CA LEU A 64 -6.18 0.53 14.26
C LEU A 64 -4.91 1.40 14.36
N GLY A 65 -4.71 2.36 13.45
CA GLY A 65 -3.55 3.24 13.49
C GLY A 65 -2.30 2.63 12.86
N TYR A 66 -2.45 1.61 12.01
CA TYR A 66 -1.33 0.93 11.35
C TYR A 66 -0.39 1.88 10.59
N GLN A 67 -0.93 2.90 9.91
CA GLN A 67 -0.12 3.92 9.24
C GLN A 67 0.79 4.69 10.20
N ALA A 68 0.33 4.98 11.41
CA ALA A 68 1.11 5.71 12.40
C ALA A 68 2.17 4.81 13.05
N CYS A 69 1.85 3.53 13.23
CA CYS A 69 2.71 2.59 13.96
C CYS A 69 3.74 1.88 13.08
N LEU A 70 3.34 1.48 11.89
CA LEU A 70 4.14 0.65 10.98
C LEU A 70 4.02 1.20 9.54
N PRO A 71 4.48 2.44 9.27
CA PRO A 71 4.34 3.06 7.95
C PRO A 71 5.05 2.30 6.84
N ALA A 72 6.19 1.67 7.13
CA ALA A 72 6.92 0.84 6.17
C ALA A 72 6.15 -0.44 5.82
N GLY A 73 5.56 -1.11 6.82
CA GLY A 73 4.68 -2.27 6.60
C GLY A 73 3.48 -1.91 5.73
N LYS A 74 2.83 -0.76 6.00
CA LYS A 74 1.74 -0.25 5.15
C LYS A 74 2.17 -0.03 3.71
N ALA A 75 3.32 0.61 3.48
CA ALA A 75 3.83 0.82 2.14
C ALA A 75 4.08 -0.50 1.39
N SER A 76 4.62 -1.51 2.08
CA SER A 76 4.84 -2.86 1.54
C SER A 76 3.53 -3.53 1.13
N LEU A 77 2.52 -3.57 2.02
CA LEU A 77 1.21 -4.17 1.72
C LEU A 77 0.52 -3.49 0.53
N MET A 78 0.58 -2.15 0.46
CA MET A 78 -0.01 -1.40 -0.65
C MET A 78 0.73 -1.65 -1.97
N ALA A 79 2.05 -1.82 -1.94
CA ALA A 79 2.83 -2.19 -3.12
C ALA A 79 2.45 -3.58 -3.63
N LEU A 80 2.32 -4.56 -2.73
CA LEU A 80 1.90 -5.92 -3.07
C LEU A 80 0.48 -5.93 -3.63
N ARG A 81 -0.47 -5.24 -2.97
CA ARG A 81 -1.85 -5.07 -3.46
C ARG A 81 -1.91 -4.54 -4.89
N ARG A 82 -1.14 -3.49 -5.20
CA ARG A 82 -1.05 -2.96 -6.57
C ARG A 82 -0.45 -3.96 -7.56
N GLY A 83 0.50 -4.78 -7.13
CA GLY A 83 1.05 -5.88 -7.93
C GLY A 83 -0.05 -6.87 -8.34
N VAL A 84 -0.78 -7.37 -7.35
CA VAL A 84 -1.89 -8.34 -7.54
C VAL A 84 -2.94 -7.79 -8.51
N LEU A 85 -3.38 -6.54 -8.32
CA LEU A 85 -4.39 -5.93 -9.20
C LEU A 85 -3.88 -5.77 -10.65
N ARG A 86 -2.60 -5.41 -10.83
CA ARG A 86 -2.00 -5.30 -12.17
C ARG A 86 -1.91 -6.66 -12.86
N GLU A 87 -1.56 -7.70 -12.13
CA GLU A 87 -1.50 -9.08 -12.65
C GLU A 87 -2.90 -9.56 -13.06
N ALA A 88 -3.90 -9.33 -12.21
CA ALA A 88 -5.29 -9.65 -12.53
C ALA A 88 -5.77 -8.91 -13.78
N HIS A 89 -5.59 -7.58 -13.86
CA HIS A 89 -5.94 -6.80 -15.05
C HIS A 89 -5.17 -7.22 -16.32
N SER A 90 -3.96 -7.79 -16.15
CA SER A 90 -3.14 -8.33 -17.24
C SER A 90 -3.44 -9.81 -17.56
N ARG A 91 -4.43 -10.42 -16.89
CA ARG A 91 -4.82 -11.83 -17.03
C ARG A 91 -3.71 -12.83 -16.68
N LEU A 92 -2.77 -12.42 -15.84
CA LEU A 92 -1.74 -13.29 -15.28
C LEU A 92 -2.32 -14.07 -14.09
N TRP A 93 -3.35 -14.88 -14.34
CA TRP A 93 -4.16 -15.47 -13.28
C TRP A 93 -3.36 -16.30 -12.27
N VAL A 94 -2.39 -17.09 -12.75
CA VAL A 94 -1.55 -17.92 -11.87
C VAL A 94 -0.76 -17.05 -10.89
N ASP A 95 -0.15 -15.97 -11.37
CA ASP A 95 0.61 -15.03 -10.53
C ASP A 95 -0.32 -14.24 -9.61
N ALA A 96 -1.43 -13.73 -10.15
CA ALA A 96 -2.43 -12.98 -9.39
C ALA A 96 -2.97 -13.80 -8.20
N TRP A 97 -3.31 -15.07 -8.41
CA TRP A 97 -3.77 -15.95 -7.34
C TRP A 97 -2.69 -16.22 -6.29
N ARG A 98 -1.45 -16.49 -6.74
CA ARG A 98 -0.32 -16.71 -5.84
C ARG A 98 -0.07 -15.48 -4.97
N HIS A 99 0.01 -14.31 -5.58
CA HIS A 99 0.31 -13.07 -4.87
C HIS A 99 -0.88 -12.55 -4.06
N GLN A 100 -2.13 -12.85 -4.43
CA GLN A 100 -3.29 -12.60 -3.58
C GLN A 100 -3.23 -13.44 -2.29
N GLY A 101 -2.79 -14.71 -2.39
CA GLY A 101 -2.55 -15.57 -1.22
C GLY A 101 -1.42 -15.03 -0.33
N LEU A 102 -0.31 -14.60 -0.93
CA LEU A 102 0.78 -13.94 -0.20
C LEU A 102 0.30 -12.68 0.51
N LEU A 103 -0.45 -11.82 -0.18
CA LEU A 103 -1.01 -10.60 0.40
C LEU A 103 -1.89 -10.88 1.61
N ALA A 104 -2.76 -11.89 1.56
CA ALA A 104 -3.58 -12.28 2.69
C ALA A 104 -2.72 -12.72 3.91
N SER A 105 -1.65 -13.48 3.67
CA SER A 105 -0.73 -13.91 4.73
C SER A 105 0.03 -12.74 5.35
N GLU A 106 0.53 -11.82 4.53
CA GLU A 106 1.26 -10.63 4.99
C GLU A 106 0.36 -9.69 5.79
N VAL A 107 -0.92 -9.55 5.42
CA VAL A 107 -1.91 -8.78 6.18
C VAL A 107 -2.08 -9.34 7.60
N GLU A 108 -2.19 -10.66 7.77
CA GLU A 108 -2.35 -11.27 9.09
C GLU A 108 -1.05 -11.20 9.92
N GLN A 109 0.11 -11.30 9.27
CA GLN A 109 1.39 -11.11 9.93
C GLN A 109 1.54 -9.67 10.45
N GLU A 110 1.20 -8.67 9.62
CA GLU A 110 1.27 -7.26 10.00
C GLU A 110 0.23 -6.89 11.06
N ARG A 111 -0.92 -7.57 11.09
CA ARG A 111 -1.88 -7.47 12.19
C ARG A 111 -1.25 -7.87 13.52
N SER A 112 -0.60 -9.03 13.55
CA SER A 112 0.08 -9.53 14.74
C SER A 112 1.24 -8.61 15.15
N ARG A 113 2.01 -8.12 14.17
CA ARG A 113 3.09 -7.14 14.38
C ARG A 113 2.56 -5.83 14.95
N LEU A 114 1.42 -5.34 14.46
CA LEU A 114 0.76 -4.14 14.98
C LEU A 114 0.39 -4.31 16.45
N VAL A 115 -0.32 -5.39 16.80
CA VAL A 115 -0.71 -5.65 18.20
C VAL A 115 0.52 -5.68 19.11
N TRP A 116 1.55 -6.44 18.73
CA TRP A 116 2.80 -6.50 19.49
C TRP A 116 3.44 -5.11 19.64
N TRP A 117 3.52 -4.35 18.55
CA TRP A 117 4.11 -3.01 18.56
C TRP A 117 3.34 -2.04 19.45
N GLN A 118 2.01 -2.10 19.41
CA GLN A 118 1.14 -1.28 20.26
C GLN A 118 1.33 -1.61 21.74
N GLU A 119 1.44 -2.89 22.10
CA GLU A 119 1.71 -3.33 23.47
C GLU A 119 3.08 -2.89 23.98
N GLN A 120 4.11 -2.96 23.14
CA GLN A 120 5.49 -2.60 23.55
C GLN A 120 5.74 -1.10 23.61
N THR A 121 5.16 -0.34 22.67
CA THR A 121 5.51 1.08 22.49
C THR A 121 4.39 2.04 22.89
N GLY A 122 3.18 1.52 23.13
CA GLY A 122 1.99 2.35 23.28
C GLY A 122 1.60 3.06 21.99
N CYS A 123 2.18 2.68 20.84
CA CYS A 123 1.79 3.26 19.56
C CYS A 123 0.27 3.09 19.34
N GLY A 124 -0.39 4.10 18.77
CA GLY A 124 -1.86 4.16 18.70
C GLY A 124 -2.53 4.85 19.90
N SER A 125 -1.87 4.95 21.05
CA SER A 125 -2.30 5.77 22.21
C SER A 125 -1.62 7.16 22.28
N TRP A 126 -0.96 7.57 21.20
CA TRP A 126 0.01 8.68 21.18
C TRP A 126 -0.51 9.99 21.82
N SER A 127 0.25 10.47 22.81
CA SER A 127 0.01 11.68 23.60
C SER A 127 0.59 12.98 22.99
N GLY A 128 1.11 12.95 21.76
CA GLY A 128 1.67 14.13 21.09
C GLY A 128 3.18 14.36 21.24
N ARG A 129 3.95 13.42 21.81
CA ARG A 129 5.41 13.56 21.99
C ARG A 129 6.19 13.44 20.66
N LYS A 130 7.18 14.32 20.47
CA LYS A 130 8.00 14.43 19.25
C LYS A 130 8.97 13.25 19.10
N LEU A 131 9.34 12.97 17.84
CA LEU A 131 10.13 11.80 17.42
C LEU A 131 11.48 11.63 18.16
N ASN A 132 12.09 12.74 18.58
CA ASN A 132 13.34 12.80 19.33
C ASN A 132 13.21 12.41 20.82
N GLU A 133 12.00 12.15 21.30
CA GLU A 133 11.71 11.73 22.67
C GLU A 133 11.41 10.23 22.78
N TRP A 134 11.39 9.52 21.65
CA TRP A 134 11.25 8.07 21.59
C TRP A 134 12.64 7.50 21.85
N GLY A 135 12.91 7.11 23.10
CA GLY A 135 14.11 6.35 23.45
C GLY A 135 14.25 5.16 22.50
N ALA A 136 15.46 4.97 21.98
CA ALA A 136 15.82 4.03 20.91
C ALA A 136 15.32 2.59 21.16
N GLY A 137 14.04 2.34 20.84
CA GLY A 137 13.49 1.01 20.67
C GLY A 137 13.72 0.59 19.24
N SER A 138 14.92 0.10 18.93
CA SER A 138 15.15 -0.57 17.64
C SER A 138 14.23 -1.80 17.56
N PRO A 139 13.48 -2.00 16.47
CA PRO A 139 12.74 -3.24 16.28
C PRO A 139 13.74 -4.41 16.24
N PRO A 140 13.38 -5.60 16.78
CA PRO A 140 14.21 -6.78 16.61
C PRO A 140 14.32 -7.13 15.12
N SER A 141 15.56 -7.39 14.69
CA SER A 141 15.95 -7.89 13.37
C SER A 141 15.42 -9.29 13.09
#